data_AF-A0A814QKL7-F1
#
_entry.id   AF-A0A814QKL7-F1
#
_cell.length_a   1.000
_cell.length_b   1.000
_cell.length_c   1.000
_cell.angle_alpha   90.00
_cell.angle_beta   90.00
_cell.angle_gamma   90.00
#
_symmetry.space_group_name_H-M   'P 1'
#
loop_
_entity.id
_entity.type
_entity.pdbx_description
1 polymer ?
#
loop_
_entity_poly.entity_id
_entity_poly.type
_entity_poly.pdbx_seq_one_letter_code
_entity_poly.pdbx_strand_id
1 'polypeptide(L)'
;MTMANNKIQCFTCNKEKITYPCKGCSKEFCLMDFMEHQRILNDELNYIINEYNEFKQRINGQKQNPQNNLLIKQIDEWETNSIEIIKHKAQECRKIAMGYLPTVFNDIEKKFTDLSEQIKQIRKENEINLNYLRNQLREIVQELNNPSKISTKKDSQSFINETSIISSKKSKFKQWKQNAITVVSGNGQGQQLNQLNYPYGIFLDKKTNIFLVGYENHRIALWKYNLKEGQIIKVGNRIDQLSHPTDVIVDQQNHSIIIADYGNRRVVRWWNQNQQILIHNIHCLGLTMDKNGFLYVSDCEKNEVRRWKMGENNEGIIVAGGNGKGDQLNQLNRPTYIFVDEEQSVYVSDRNNHRVMKWKKGAKEGIVVAGGNHNGKNLNQLSSPQGVIVDDLGQIYVADGVNHRVMRWCEGKEEGEIVVGGNGEGNQLNGPSGLSFDDEGNLYVVNCWNHRVEKFEIIL
;
A
#
# COMPACT_ATOMS: atom_id res chain seq x y z
N MET A 1 -27.13 -62.27 46.59
CA MET A 1 -28.56 -61.95 46.83
C MET A 1 -28.67 -60.45 46.73
N THR A 2 -29.31 -59.83 45.74
CA THR A 2 -30.56 -60.12 45.03
C THR A 2 -30.38 -59.75 43.56
N MET A 3 -30.62 -60.68 42.63
CA MET A 3 -30.81 -60.33 41.22
C MET A 3 -32.10 -59.51 41.12
N ALA A 4 -31.97 -58.18 41.11
CA ALA A 4 -33.04 -57.34 40.60
C ALA A 4 -33.13 -57.63 39.11
N ASN A 5 -34.20 -58.32 38.71
CA ASN A 5 -34.51 -58.73 37.35
C ASN A 5 -34.97 -57.51 36.51
N ASN A 6 -34.22 -56.40 36.58
CA ASN A 6 -34.50 -55.20 35.81
C ASN A 6 -33.88 -55.38 34.44
N LYS A 7 -34.71 -55.84 33.50
CA LYS A 7 -34.36 -55.77 32.08
C LYS A 7 -34.25 -54.28 31.73
N ILE A 8 -33.06 -53.85 31.33
CA ILE A 8 -32.80 -52.49 30.85
C ILE A 8 -32.77 -52.55 29.32
N GLN A 9 -33.12 -51.44 28.68
CA GLN A 9 -33.13 -51.37 27.22
C GLN A 9 -31.69 -51.38 26.69
N CYS A 10 -31.37 -52.33 25.81
CA CYS A 10 -30.08 -52.35 25.11
C CYS A 10 -29.97 -51.15 24.16
N PHE A 11 -28.86 -50.42 24.21
CA PHE A 11 -28.61 -49.25 23.36
C PHE A 11 -28.65 -49.55 21.85
N THR A 12 -28.19 -50.73 21.42
CA THR A 12 -28.07 -51.05 19.99
C THR A 12 -29.36 -51.63 19.42
N CYS A 13 -29.92 -52.66 20.06
CA CYS A 13 -31.10 -53.36 19.54
C CYS A 13 -32.45 -52.87 20.11
N ASN A 14 -32.43 -51.90 21.04
CA ASN A 14 -33.60 -51.29 21.68
C ASN A 14 -34.57 -52.26 22.38
N LYS A 15 -34.13 -53.48 22.70
CA LYS A 15 -34.92 -54.51 23.40
C LYS A 15 -34.59 -54.54 24.89
N GLU A 16 -35.61 -54.69 25.74
CA GLU A 16 -35.45 -54.92 27.19
C GLU A 16 -34.89 -56.31 27.45
N LYS A 17 -33.64 -56.37 27.92
CA LYS A 17 -32.92 -57.60 28.21
C LYS A 17 -32.00 -57.40 29.42
N ILE A 18 -31.33 -58.45 29.85
CA ILE A 18 -30.18 -58.31 30.75
C ILE A 18 -29.07 -57.59 29.98
N THR A 19 -28.62 -56.45 30.49
CA THR A 19 -27.58 -55.62 29.87
C THR A 19 -26.30 -55.60 30.70
N TYR A 20 -25.21 -55.20 30.05
CA TYR A 20 -23.88 -55.01 30.61
C TYR A 20 -23.43 -53.57 30.31
N PRO A 21 -22.97 -52.82 31.32
CA PRO A 21 -22.50 -51.45 31.13
C PRO A 21 -21.12 -51.41 30.48
N CYS A 22 -20.95 -50.58 29.45
CA CYS A 22 -19.65 -50.17 28.94
C CYS A 22 -19.17 -48.93 29.70
N LYS A 23 -18.10 -49.05 30.49
CA LYS A 23 -17.51 -47.93 31.25
C LYS A 23 -16.99 -46.79 30.35
N GLY A 24 -16.58 -47.10 29.12
CA GLY A 24 -16.00 -46.13 28.20
C GLY A 24 -17.02 -45.16 27.60
N CYS A 25 -18.22 -45.65 27.25
CA CYS A 25 -19.27 -44.83 26.64
C CYS A 25 -20.50 -44.62 27.54
N SER A 26 -20.48 -45.18 28.77
CA SER A 26 -21.56 -45.12 29.77
C SER A 26 -22.92 -45.62 29.25
N LYS A 27 -22.92 -46.57 28.30
CA LYS A 27 -24.12 -47.18 27.70
C LYS A 27 -24.27 -48.65 28.12
N GLU A 28 -25.51 -49.13 28.08
CA GLU A 28 -25.93 -50.48 28.44
C GLU A 28 -26.17 -51.33 27.18
N PHE A 29 -25.58 -52.53 27.11
CA PHE A 29 -25.70 -53.41 25.93
C PHE A 29 -26.10 -54.82 26.33
N CYS A 30 -26.92 -55.51 25.54
CA CYS A 30 -27.09 -56.95 25.72
C CYS A 30 -25.78 -57.69 25.37
N LEU A 31 -25.58 -58.92 25.87
CA LEU A 31 -24.30 -59.63 25.76
C LEU A 31 -23.70 -59.65 24.34
N MET A 32 -24.51 -59.96 23.32
CA MET A 32 -24.04 -60.00 21.93
C MET A 32 -23.64 -58.62 21.41
N ASP A 33 -24.46 -57.60 21.66
CA ASP A 33 -24.19 -56.22 21.23
C ASP A 33 -23.00 -55.63 22.02
N PHE A 34 -22.79 -56.05 23.26
CA PHE A 34 -21.65 -55.66 24.08
C PHE A 34 -20.34 -56.21 23.51
N MET A 35 -20.31 -57.48 23.12
CA MET A 35 -19.14 -58.11 22.49
C MET A 35 -18.80 -57.45 21.15
N GLU A 36 -19.82 -57.14 20.33
CA GLU A 36 -19.59 -56.43 19.06
C GLU A 36 -19.13 -54.98 19.28
N HIS A 37 -19.71 -54.27 20.26
CA HIS A 37 -19.26 -52.94 20.63
C HIS A 37 -17.81 -52.92 21.11
N GLN A 38 -17.40 -53.91 21.91
CA GLN A 38 -16.01 -54.07 22.33
C GLN A 38 -15.07 -54.36 21.15
N ARG A 39 -15.53 -55.15 20.17
CA ARG A 39 -14.76 -55.42 18.94
C ARG A 39 -14.50 -54.12 18.16
N ILE A 40 -15.53 -53.29 17.97
CA ILE A 40 -15.42 -51.99 17.29
C ILE A 40 -14.44 -51.07 18.03
N LEU A 41 -14.53 -50.98 19.36
CA LEU A 41 -13.60 -50.16 20.15
C LEU A 41 -12.15 -50.63 20.03
N ASN A 42 -11.91 -51.94 19.95
CA ASN A 42 -10.57 -52.49 19.74
C ASN A 42 -10.05 -52.18 18.33
N ASP A 43 -10.91 -52.21 17.32
CA ASP A 43 -10.55 -51.83 15.94
C ASP A 43 -10.17 -50.35 15.86
N GLU A 44 -10.95 -49.46 16.50
CA GLU A 44 -10.64 -48.02 16.60
C GLU A 44 -9.31 -47.77 17.35
N LEU A 45 -9.06 -48.49 18.44
CA LEU A 45 -7.81 -48.40 19.18
C LEU A 45 -6.61 -48.82 18.32
N ASN A 46 -6.74 -49.90 17.55
CA ASN A 46 -5.70 -50.35 16.62
C ASN A 46 -5.41 -49.32 15.53
N TYR A 47 -6.44 -48.65 15.02
CA TYR A 47 -6.28 -47.55 14.06
C TYR A 47 -5.47 -46.40 14.66
N ILE A 48 -5.82 -45.94 15.87
CA ILE A 48 -5.11 -44.87 16.58
C ILE A 48 -3.64 -45.27 16.84
N ILE A 49 -3.40 -46.52 17.22
CA ILE A 49 -2.04 -47.05 17.43
C ILE A 49 -1.23 -47.00 16.13
N ASN A 50 -1.84 -47.32 14.99
CA ASN A 50 -1.18 -47.24 13.69
C ASN A 50 -0.80 -45.79 13.33
N GLU A 51 -1.74 -44.84 13.47
CA GLU A 51 -1.46 -43.41 13.24
C GLU A 51 -0.33 -42.89 14.13
N TYR A 52 -0.34 -43.28 15.41
CA TYR A 52 0.74 -42.94 16.35
C TYR A 52 2.11 -43.47 15.87
N ASN A 53 2.17 -44.72 15.40
CA ASN A 53 3.41 -45.31 14.93
C ASN A 53 3.93 -44.64 13.65
N GLU A 54 3.06 -44.30 12.71
CA GLU A 54 3.41 -43.54 11.51
C GLU A 54 3.95 -42.15 11.87
N PHE A 55 3.28 -41.45 12.78
CA PHE A 55 3.72 -40.14 13.25
C PHE A 55 5.08 -40.21 13.94
N LYS A 56 5.30 -41.22 14.78
CA LYS A 56 6.59 -41.48 15.44
C LYS A 56 7.71 -41.75 14.43
N GLN A 57 7.44 -42.50 13.36
CA GLN A 57 8.39 -42.73 12.28
C GLN A 57 8.74 -41.43 11.54
N ARG A 58 7.74 -40.58 11.22
CA ARG A 58 7.98 -39.27 10.60
C ARG A 58 8.86 -38.37 11.47
N ILE A 59 8.62 -38.32 12.79
CA ILE A 59 9.46 -37.57 13.73
C ILE A 59 10.90 -38.10 13.72
N ASN A 60 11.09 -39.42 13.79
CA ASN A 60 12.43 -40.00 13.79
C ASN A 60 13.16 -39.75 12.47
N GLY A 61 12.46 -39.82 11.34
CA GLY A 61 13.00 -39.46 10.02
C GLY A 61 13.45 -38.00 9.95
N GLN A 62 12.66 -37.07 10.49
CA GLN A 62 13.04 -35.66 10.58
C GLN A 62 14.23 -35.42 11.54
N LYS A 63 14.35 -36.18 12.62
CA LYS A 63 15.51 -36.11 13.52
C LYS A 63 16.81 -36.59 12.86
N GLN A 64 16.74 -37.63 12.04
CA GLN A 64 17.89 -38.20 11.35
C GLN A 64 18.35 -37.34 10.17
N ASN A 65 17.40 -36.73 9.45
CA ASN A 65 17.70 -35.79 8.37
C ASN A 65 16.83 -34.52 8.48
N PRO A 66 17.29 -33.52 9.26
CA PRO A 66 16.57 -32.26 9.43
C PRO A 66 16.34 -31.50 8.12
N GLN A 67 17.15 -31.72 7.07
CA GLN A 67 16.96 -31.09 5.76
C GLN A 67 15.69 -31.57 5.02
N ASN A 68 15.14 -32.73 5.41
CA ASN A 68 13.85 -33.17 4.89
C ASN A 68 12.66 -32.44 5.55
N ASN A 69 12.89 -31.64 6.59
CA ASN A 69 11.86 -30.83 7.20
C ASN A 69 11.36 -29.77 6.21
N LEU A 70 10.03 -29.61 6.14
CA LEU A 70 9.38 -28.67 5.22
C LEU A 70 9.84 -27.23 5.42
N LEU A 71 10.07 -26.79 6.66
CA LEU A 71 10.54 -25.44 6.96
C LEU A 71 11.94 -25.20 6.41
N ILE A 72 12.83 -26.20 6.50
CA ILE A 72 14.19 -26.08 5.96
C ILE A 72 14.15 -25.99 4.44
N LYS A 73 13.34 -26.83 3.77
CA LYS A 73 13.15 -26.74 2.31
C LYS A 73 12.59 -25.38 1.87
N GLN A 74 11.66 -24.83 2.64
CA GLN A 74 11.11 -23.49 2.38
C GLN A 74 12.16 -22.38 2.56
N ILE A 75 13.08 -22.51 3.53
CA ILE A 75 14.20 -21.60 3.72
C ILE A 75 15.18 -21.70 2.54
N ASP A 76 15.55 -22.92 2.13
CA ASP A 76 16.47 -23.16 1.02
C ASP A 76 15.91 -22.62 -0.31
N GLU A 77 14.60 -22.81 -0.54
CA GLU A 77 13.88 -22.26 -1.68
C GLU A 77 13.84 -20.72 -1.64
N TRP A 78 13.56 -20.14 -0.46
CA TRP A 78 13.61 -18.70 -0.25
C TRP A 78 15.01 -18.11 -0.50
N GLU A 79 16.07 -18.77 -0.03
CA GLU A 79 17.46 -18.37 -0.24
C GLU A 79 17.79 -18.36 -1.74
N THR A 80 17.47 -19.45 -2.43
CA THR A 80 17.72 -19.61 -3.88
C THR A 80 17.02 -18.51 -4.67
N ASN A 81 15.72 -18.30 -4.43
CA ASN A 81 14.94 -17.27 -5.10
C ASN A 81 15.49 -15.87 -4.83
N SER A 82 15.91 -15.59 -3.59
CA SER A 82 16.49 -14.31 -3.22
C SER A 82 17.80 -14.05 -3.97
N ILE A 83 18.68 -15.04 -4.08
CA ILE A 83 19.94 -14.94 -4.84
C ILE A 83 19.69 -14.68 -6.33
N GLU A 84 18.70 -15.34 -6.93
CA GLU A 84 18.35 -15.12 -8.33
C GLU A 84 17.83 -13.71 -8.60
N ILE A 85 16.96 -13.19 -7.72
CA ILE A 85 16.48 -11.80 -7.79
C ILE A 85 17.65 -10.81 -7.72
N ILE A 86 18.60 -11.04 -6.81
CA ILE A 86 19.82 -10.21 -6.68
C ILE A 86 20.63 -10.23 -7.97
N LYS A 87 20.87 -11.42 -8.54
CA LYS A 87 21.64 -11.58 -9.78
C LYS A 87 20.95 -10.87 -10.94
N HIS A 88 19.63 -11.01 -11.07
CA HIS A 88 18.84 -10.35 -12.12
C HIS A 88 18.94 -8.82 -11.99
N LYS A 89 18.65 -8.27 -10.81
CA LYS A 89 18.77 -6.84 -10.53
C LYS A 89 20.17 -6.31 -10.87
N ALA A 90 21.22 -7.01 -10.44
CA ALA A 90 22.60 -6.61 -10.73
C ALA A 90 22.92 -6.63 -12.24
N GLN A 91 22.37 -7.58 -13.00
CA GLN A 91 22.51 -7.61 -14.45
C GLN A 91 21.79 -6.45 -15.13
N GLU A 92 20.58 -6.10 -14.68
CA GLU A 92 19.85 -4.94 -15.17
C GLU A 92 20.60 -3.63 -14.90
N CYS A 93 21.13 -3.44 -13.70
CA CYS A 93 21.98 -2.30 -13.38
C CYS A 93 23.18 -2.21 -14.33
N ARG A 94 23.89 -3.32 -14.60
CA ARG A 94 25.02 -3.33 -15.55
C ARG A 94 24.58 -2.95 -16.97
N LYS A 95 23.45 -3.49 -17.45
CA LYS A 95 22.90 -3.15 -18.78
C LYS A 95 22.58 -1.66 -18.88
N ILE A 96 21.97 -1.08 -17.84
CA ILE A 96 21.67 0.35 -17.78
C ILE A 96 22.95 1.17 -17.81
N ALA A 97 23.98 0.81 -17.03
CA ALA A 97 25.28 1.47 -17.04
C ALA A 97 25.91 1.45 -18.44
N MET A 98 25.97 0.27 -19.06
CA MET A 98 26.56 0.06 -20.37
C MET A 98 25.83 0.85 -21.47
N GLY A 99 24.51 1.04 -21.35
CA GLY A 99 23.74 1.86 -22.28
C GLY A 99 23.99 3.36 -22.15
N TYR A 100 24.43 3.84 -20.97
CA TYR A 100 24.63 5.26 -20.69
C TYR A 100 26.07 5.74 -20.95
N LEU A 101 27.06 4.86 -20.76
CA LEU A 101 28.48 5.16 -20.97
C LEU A 101 28.81 5.76 -22.36
N PRO A 102 28.23 5.31 -23.48
CA PRO A 102 28.51 5.91 -24.80
C PRO A 102 28.16 7.40 -24.86
N THR A 103 27.03 7.81 -24.26
CA THR A 103 26.63 9.23 -24.23
C THR A 103 27.59 10.07 -23.39
N VAL A 104 28.03 9.55 -22.24
CA VAL A 104 29.04 10.22 -21.40
C VAL A 104 30.35 10.38 -22.16
N PHE A 105 30.80 9.34 -22.87
CA PHE A 105 32.02 9.40 -23.65
C PHE A 105 31.93 10.42 -24.78
N ASN A 106 30.79 10.51 -25.49
CA ASN A 106 30.58 11.53 -26.51
C ASN A 106 30.61 12.96 -25.94
N ASP A 107 29.96 13.17 -24.78
CA ASP A 107 29.96 14.48 -24.10
C ASP A 107 31.38 14.88 -23.66
N ILE A 108 32.16 13.93 -23.14
CA ILE A 108 33.57 14.11 -22.76
C ILE A 108 34.44 14.40 -23.99
N GLU A 109 34.25 13.67 -25.09
CA GLU A 109 35.00 13.86 -26.33
C GLU A 109 34.77 15.26 -26.92
N LYS A 110 33.53 15.77 -26.84
CA LYS A 110 33.20 17.14 -27.23
C LYS A 110 33.93 18.16 -26.35
N LYS A 111 33.91 18.01 -25.03
CA LYS A 111 34.64 18.89 -24.10
C LYS A 111 36.16 18.86 -24.35
N PHE A 112 36.72 17.70 -24.66
CA PHE A 112 38.13 17.57 -25.05
C PHE A 112 38.44 18.30 -26.37
N THR A 113 37.54 18.23 -27.34
CA THR A 113 37.68 18.92 -28.63
C THR A 113 37.66 20.44 -28.43
N ASP A 114 36.69 20.96 -27.68
CA ASP A 114 36.59 22.38 -27.34
C ASP A 114 37.85 22.87 -26.60
N LEU A 115 38.35 22.09 -25.62
CA LEU A 115 39.56 22.40 -24.89
C LEU A 115 40.80 22.43 -25.80
N SER A 116 40.88 21.50 -26.77
CA SER A 116 41.95 21.44 -27.77
C SER A 116 41.96 22.69 -28.66
N GLU A 117 40.78 23.17 -29.07
CA GLU A 117 40.65 24.41 -29.84
C GLU A 117 41.05 25.64 -29.03
N GLN A 118 40.61 25.73 -27.77
CA GLN A 118 41.03 26.81 -26.86
C GLN A 118 42.56 26.85 -26.68
N ILE A 119 43.19 25.69 -26.50
CA ILE A 119 44.66 25.59 -26.40
C ILE A 119 45.34 26.09 -27.68
N LYS A 120 44.80 25.77 -28.87
CA LYS A 120 45.32 26.26 -30.15
C LYS A 120 45.17 27.78 -30.30
N GLN A 121 44.06 28.35 -29.83
CA GLN A 121 43.81 29.80 -29.88
C GLN A 121 44.72 30.56 -28.91
N ILE A 122 44.89 30.06 -27.68
CA ILE A 122 45.80 30.65 -26.68
C ILE A 122 47.25 30.62 -27.16
N ARG A 123 47.68 29.63 -27.94
CA ARG A 123 49.02 29.64 -28.55
C ARG A 123 49.25 30.78 -29.56
N LYS A 124 48.20 31.45 -30.03
CA LYS A 124 48.28 32.60 -30.96
C LYS A 124 48.22 33.95 -30.25
N GLU A 125 47.74 34.01 -29.01
CA GLU A 125 47.53 35.23 -28.22
C GLU A 125 48.44 35.20 -26.99
N ASN A 126 49.29 36.21 -26.79
CA ASN A 126 50.40 36.20 -25.82
C ASN A 126 50.00 36.28 -24.32
N GLU A 127 48.72 36.10 -23.97
CA GLU A 127 48.26 36.03 -22.57
C GLU A 127 47.69 34.65 -22.25
N ILE A 128 48.33 33.95 -21.31
CA ILE A 128 48.04 32.53 -21.03
C ILE A 128 47.50 32.40 -19.59
N ASN A 129 46.21 32.05 -19.43
CA ASN A 129 45.66 31.61 -18.15
C ASN A 129 45.72 30.07 -18.02
N LEU A 130 46.87 29.55 -17.60
CA LEU A 130 47.11 28.10 -17.45
C LEU A 130 46.26 27.45 -16.34
N ASN A 131 45.81 28.23 -15.35
CA ASN A 131 45.01 27.69 -14.24
C ASN A 131 43.57 27.36 -14.68
N TYR A 132 43.01 28.17 -15.58
CA TYR A 132 41.69 27.91 -16.17
C TYR A 132 41.67 26.57 -16.93
N LEU A 133 42.66 26.34 -17.81
CA LEU A 133 42.78 25.09 -18.57
C LEU A 133 43.00 23.87 -17.67
N ARG A 134 43.80 24.00 -16.61
CA ARG A 134 44.03 22.91 -15.64
C ARG A 134 42.75 22.55 -14.88
N ASN A 135 41.91 23.53 -14.55
CA ASN A 135 40.64 23.27 -13.87
C ASN A 135 39.64 22.57 -14.80
N GLN A 136 39.52 23.01 -16.05
CA GLN A 136 38.69 22.34 -17.07
C GLN A 136 39.12 20.88 -17.29
N LEU A 137 40.43 20.61 -17.37
CA LEU A 137 40.96 19.25 -17.51
C LEU A 137 40.63 18.38 -16.28
N ARG A 138 40.74 18.94 -15.07
CA ARG A 138 40.37 18.25 -13.82
C ARG A 138 38.88 17.91 -13.77
N GLU A 139 38.02 18.82 -14.20
CA GLU A 139 36.57 18.59 -14.28
C GLU A 139 36.23 17.43 -15.24
N ILE A 140 36.86 17.39 -16.41
CA ILE A 140 36.67 16.30 -17.38
C ILE A 140 37.12 14.95 -16.80
N VAL A 141 38.28 14.90 -16.13
CA VAL A 141 38.79 13.68 -15.48
C VAL A 141 37.89 13.24 -14.32
N GLN A 142 37.32 14.18 -13.56
CA GLN A 142 36.36 13.85 -12.51
C GLN A 142 35.06 13.27 -13.08
N GLU A 143 34.55 13.83 -14.17
CA GLU A 143 33.33 13.35 -14.84
C GLU A 143 33.52 11.98 -15.51
N LEU A 144 34.72 11.67 -16.00
CA LEU A 144 35.07 10.36 -16.54
C LEU A 144 35.03 9.26 -15.46
N ASN A 145 35.57 9.56 -14.28
CA ASN A 145 35.66 8.59 -13.19
C ASN A 145 34.37 8.49 -12.36
N ASN A 146 33.63 9.59 -12.26
CA ASN A 146 32.37 9.68 -11.51
C ASN A 146 31.35 10.49 -12.33
N PRO A 147 30.71 9.89 -13.35
CA PRO A 147 29.70 10.59 -14.12
C PRO A 147 28.55 10.99 -13.20
N SER A 148 28.26 12.28 -13.13
CA SER A 148 27.25 12.89 -12.24
C SER A 148 25.84 12.32 -12.38
N LYS A 149 25.58 11.56 -13.45
CA LYS A 149 24.32 10.87 -13.74
C LYS A 149 24.35 9.37 -13.38
N ILE A 150 25.30 8.92 -12.56
CA ILE A 150 25.34 7.58 -11.95
C ILE A 150 25.69 7.78 -10.46
N SER A 151 24.71 7.63 -9.58
CA SER A 151 24.95 7.62 -8.13
C SER A 151 24.50 6.30 -7.54
N THR A 152 25.34 5.70 -6.69
CA THR A 152 24.99 4.50 -5.92
C THR A 152 24.29 4.92 -4.62
N LYS A 153 23.00 4.60 -4.44
CA LYS A 153 22.36 4.76 -3.10
C LYS A 153 22.59 3.49 -2.28
N LYS A 154 23.14 3.62 -1.09
CA LYS A 154 23.28 2.49 -0.16
C LYS A 154 21.98 2.37 0.63
N ASP A 155 21.18 1.35 0.34
CA ASP A 155 19.96 1.10 1.09
C ASP A 155 20.28 0.41 2.42
N SER A 156 19.94 1.05 3.53
CA SER A 156 20.28 0.61 4.90
C SER A 156 19.34 -0.45 5.47
N GLN A 157 18.33 -0.89 4.71
CA GLN A 157 17.30 -1.85 5.17
C GLN A 157 17.31 -3.20 4.44
N SER A 158 18.21 -3.39 3.47
CA SER A 158 18.34 -4.63 2.68
C SER A 158 19.69 -5.31 2.95
N PHE A 159 19.72 -6.65 3.00
CA PHE A 159 20.97 -7.44 3.11
C PHE A 159 21.86 -7.30 1.84
N ILE A 160 21.37 -6.60 0.82
CA ILE A 160 22.01 -6.34 -0.46
C ILE A 160 22.31 -4.84 -0.54
N ASN A 161 23.58 -4.49 -0.77
CA ASN A 161 23.91 -3.14 -1.20
C ASN A 161 23.29 -2.95 -2.60
N GLU A 162 22.15 -2.29 -2.69
CA GLU A 162 21.55 -1.95 -3.98
C GLU A 162 22.38 -0.85 -4.63
N THR A 163 23.23 -1.20 -5.60
CA THR A 163 23.79 -0.19 -6.51
C THR A 163 22.68 0.24 -7.46
N SER A 164 21.80 1.12 -7.00
CA SER A 164 20.89 1.83 -7.88
C SER A 164 21.75 2.70 -8.80
N ILE A 165 21.50 2.63 -10.10
CA ILE A 165 22.02 3.61 -11.05
C ILE A 165 20.84 4.53 -11.30
N ILE A 166 20.92 5.76 -10.78
CA ILE A 166 20.01 6.83 -11.22
C ILE A 166 20.39 7.16 -12.65
N SER A 167 20.01 6.31 -13.60
CA SER A 167 20.05 6.74 -14.99
C SER A 167 19.06 7.89 -15.04
N SER A 168 19.55 9.10 -15.29
CA SER A 168 18.74 10.06 -16.02
C SER A 168 18.58 9.56 -17.46
N LYS A 169 18.09 8.32 -17.66
CA LYS A 169 17.00 8.22 -18.60
C LYS A 169 16.06 9.32 -18.13
N LYS A 170 15.67 10.21 -19.04
CA LYS A 170 14.29 10.67 -18.94
C LYS A 170 13.48 9.36 -18.88
N SER A 171 13.26 8.80 -17.68
CA SER A 171 12.05 8.00 -17.47
C SER A 171 11.02 8.99 -17.94
N LYS A 172 10.45 8.75 -19.12
CA LYS A 172 9.42 9.64 -19.61
C LYS A 172 8.44 9.72 -18.46
N PHE A 173 8.36 10.91 -17.86
CA PHE A 173 7.56 11.09 -16.68
C PHE A 173 6.15 10.61 -17.05
N LYS A 174 5.45 9.95 -16.13
CA LYS A 174 4.06 9.57 -16.41
C LYS A 174 3.34 10.85 -16.85
N GLN A 175 2.89 10.87 -18.10
CA GLN A 175 2.06 11.91 -18.67
C GLN A 175 0.72 11.27 -18.95
N TRP A 176 -0.34 12.05 -18.90
CA TRP A 176 -1.68 11.54 -19.15
C TRP A 176 -2.38 12.35 -20.21
N LYS A 177 -3.25 11.68 -20.98
CA LYS A 177 -4.21 12.36 -21.84
C LYS A 177 -5.06 13.28 -20.98
N GLN A 178 -5.25 14.53 -21.42
CA GLN A 178 -6.06 15.49 -20.67
C GLN A 178 -7.57 15.19 -20.74
N ASN A 179 -7.99 14.43 -21.75
CA ASN A 179 -9.36 13.93 -21.85
C ASN A 179 -9.53 12.71 -20.97
N ALA A 180 -10.20 12.91 -19.83
CA ALA A 180 -10.52 11.84 -18.91
C ALA A 180 -11.71 11.00 -19.39
N ILE A 181 -11.69 9.71 -19.06
CA ILE A 181 -12.82 8.80 -19.20
C ILE A 181 -13.52 8.75 -17.84
N THR A 182 -14.81 9.10 -17.79
CA THR A 182 -15.61 8.87 -16.59
C THR A 182 -15.82 7.37 -16.43
N VAL A 183 -15.21 6.79 -15.40
CA VAL A 183 -15.26 5.34 -15.12
C VAL A 183 -16.34 4.99 -14.12
N VAL A 184 -16.73 5.95 -13.26
CA VAL A 184 -17.82 5.76 -12.30
C VAL A 184 -18.70 7.01 -12.24
N SER A 185 -20.02 6.77 -12.19
CA SER A 185 -21.06 7.79 -12.05
C SER A 185 -21.14 8.77 -13.22
N GLY A 186 -21.37 8.22 -14.43
CA GLY A 186 -21.72 9.00 -15.63
C GLY A 186 -23.18 9.47 -15.68
N ASN A 187 -24.00 9.12 -14.67
CA ASN A 187 -25.44 9.39 -14.59
C ASN A 187 -25.81 10.42 -13.51
N GLY A 188 -24.85 11.25 -13.10
CA GLY A 188 -25.06 12.39 -12.21
C GLY A 188 -25.19 12.05 -10.71
N GLN A 189 -25.50 13.08 -9.92
CA GLN A 189 -25.66 13.00 -8.47
C GLN A 189 -26.92 12.19 -8.10
N GLY A 190 -26.82 11.37 -7.06
CA GLY A 190 -28.00 10.77 -6.44
C GLY A 190 -27.72 9.50 -5.62
N GLN A 191 -28.79 8.78 -5.30
CA GLN A 191 -28.77 7.61 -4.41
C GLN A 191 -28.83 6.27 -5.15
N GLN A 192 -29.05 6.26 -6.47
CA GLN A 192 -29.13 5.03 -7.26
C GLN A 192 -27.78 4.30 -7.31
N LEU A 193 -27.80 3.01 -7.66
CA LEU A 193 -26.63 2.11 -7.66
C LEU A 193 -25.43 2.65 -8.47
N ASN A 194 -25.73 3.37 -9.56
CA ASN A 194 -24.77 3.91 -10.52
C ASN A 194 -24.51 5.42 -10.35
N GLN A 195 -25.00 6.04 -9.28
CA GLN A 195 -24.78 7.46 -8.95
C GLN A 195 -23.80 7.58 -7.79
N LEU A 196 -23.23 8.75 -7.55
CA LEU A 196 -22.47 9.06 -6.35
C LEU A 196 -22.91 10.42 -5.82
N ASN A 197 -22.73 10.64 -4.53
CA ASN A 197 -22.98 11.92 -3.89
C ASN A 197 -21.76 12.25 -3.01
N TYR A 198 -21.02 13.28 -3.45
CA TYR A 198 -19.72 13.70 -2.91
C TYR A 198 -18.76 12.53 -2.66
N PRO A 199 -18.30 11.81 -3.70
CA PRO A 199 -17.32 10.76 -3.49
C PRO A 199 -16.01 11.34 -2.95
N TYR A 200 -15.34 10.61 -2.07
CA TYR A 200 -14.12 11.08 -1.41
C TYR A 200 -12.97 10.08 -1.56
N GLY A 201 -13.04 8.94 -0.86
CA GLY A 201 -12.12 7.81 -0.91
C GLY A 201 -12.19 6.97 -2.18
N ILE A 202 -11.02 6.55 -2.67
CA ILE A 202 -10.84 5.56 -3.72
C ILE A 202 -9.73 4.59 -3.36
N PHE A 203 -9.95 3.31 -3.62
CA PHE A 203 -8.91 2.29 -3.56
C PHE A 203 -9.04 1.34 -4.73
N LEU A 204 -7.93 1.08 -5.41
CA LEU A 204 -7.84 0.08 -6.48
C LEU A 204 -7.10 -1.15 -5.95
N ASP A 205 -7.67 -2.34 -6.17
CA ASP A 205 -6.94 -3.58 -5.97
C ASP A 205 -6.20 -4.03 -7.24
N LYS A 206 -5.19 -4.91 -7.08
CA LYS A 206 -4.39 -5.50 -8.16
C LYS A 206 -5.21 -6.33 -9.18
N LYS A 207 -6.52 -6.46 -8.97
CA LYS A 207 -7.45 -7.21 -9.83
C LYS A 207 -8.43 -6.27 -10.53
N THR A 208 -8.12 -4.98 -10.58
CA THR A 208 -8.89 -3.91 -11.25
C THR A 208 -10.25 -3.59 -10.63
N ASN A 209 -10.47 -3.97 -9.36
CA ASN A 209 -11.65 -3.53 -8.64
C ASN A 209 -11.43 -2.15 -8.03
N ILE A 210 -12.41 -1.28 -8.18
CA ILE A 210 -12.44 0.09 -7.67
C ILE A 210 -13.41 0.14 -6.50
N PHE A 211 -12.89 0.33 -5.30
CA PHE A 211 -13.67 0.61 -4.10
C PHE A 211 -13.83 2.10 -3.95
N LEU A 212 -15.07 2.56 -3.84
CA LEU A 212 -15.41 3.98 -3.78
C LEU A 212 -16.29 4.29 -2.59
N VAL A 213 -16.00 5.43 -2.01
CA VAL A 213 -16.74 5.97 -0.89
C VAL A 213 -17.73 7.00 -1.40
N GLY A 214 -19.02 6.80 -1.17
CA GLY A 214 -20.04 7.84 -1.35
C GLY A 214 -20.34 8.48 0.00
N TYR A 215 -19.76 9.67 0.25
CA TYR A 215 -19.83 10.35 1.55
C TYR A 215 -21.28 10.63 1.96
N GLU A 216 -22.02 11.39 1.14
CA GLU A 216 -23.45 11.72 1.37
C GLU A 216 -24.40 10.57 1.01
N ASN A 217 -23.87 9.49 0.40
CA ASN A 217 -24.62 8.25 0.24
C ASN A 217 -24.48 7.33 1.46
N HIS A 218 -23.55 7.65 2.37
CA HIS A 218 -23.20 6.83 3.53
C HIS A 218 -22.85 5.38 3.14
N ARG A 219 -22.08 5.20 2.06
CA ARG A 219 -21.93 3.89 1.41
C ARG A 219 -20.53 3.63 0.85
N ILE A 220 -20.23 2.34 0.69
CA ILE A 220 -19.09 1.85 -0.09
C ILE A 220 -19.64 1.08 -1.30
N ALA A 221 -19.15 1.41 -2.48
CA ALA A 221 -19.52 0.75 -3.72
C ALA A 221 -18.28 0.21 -4.45
N LEU A 222 -18.47 -0.92 -5.15
CA LEU A 222 -17.47 -1.66 -5.90
C LEU A 222 -17.75 -1.53 -7.38
N TRP A 223 -16.78 -1.08 -8.16
CA TRP A 223 -16.82 -1.22 -9.61
C TRP A 223 -15.76 -2.22 -10.04
N LYS A 224 -16.18 -3.26 -10.77
CA LYS A 224 -15.24 -4.18 -11.43
C LYS A 224 -15.00 -3.68 -12.83
N TYR A 225 -13.76 -3.73 -13.32
CA TYR A 225 -13.35 -3.26 -14.64
C TYR A 225 -14.22 -3.75 -15.82
N ASN A 226 -14.82 -4.94 -15.70
CA ASN A 226 -15.66 -5.55 -16.74
C ASN A 226 -17.18 -5.32 -16.55
N LEU A 227 -17.60 -4.59 -15.51
CA LEU A 227 -19.01 -4.31 -15.25
C LEU A 227 -19.30 -2.84 -15.56
N LYS A 228 -20.30 -2.60 -16.42
CA LYS A 228 -20.81 -1.24 -16.70
C LYS A 228 -21.50 -0.60 -15.49
N GLU A 229 -21.84 -1.40 -14.48
CA GLU A 229 -22.56 -0.97 -13.28
C GLU A 229 -21.80 -1.42 -12.03
N GLY A 230 -21.79 -0.56 -11.01
CA GLY A 230 -21.18 -0.87 -9.71
C GLY A 230 -22.11 -1.72 -8.86
N GLN A 231 -21.54 -2.45 -7.92
CA GLN A 231 -22.26 -3.15 -6.86
C GLN A 231 -22.10 -2.35 -5.57
N ILE A 232 -23.20 -2.05 -4.88
CA ILE A 232 -23.11 -1.53 -3.51
C ILE A 232 -22.61 -2.66 -2.61
N ILE A 233 -21.46 -2.43 -1.97
CA ILE A 233 -20.93 -3.35 -0.96
C ILE A 233 -21.61 -3.08 0.37
N LYS A 234 -21.78 -1.80 0.72
CA LYS A 234 -22.36 -1.39 2.01
C LYS A 234 -23.12 -0.09 1.92
N VAL A 235 -24.22 0.01 2.67
CA VAL A 235 -24.98 1.24 2.94
C VAL A 235 -25.11 1.40 4.46
N GLY A 236 -25.21 2.63 4.95
CA GLY A 236 -25.70 2.87 6.29
C GLY A 236 -26.44 4.19 6.44
N ASN A 237 -27.51 4.24 7.22
CA ASN A 237 -28.15 5.50 7.64
C ASN A 237 -28.62 5.40 9.11
N ARG A 238 -27.95 4.56 9.90
CA ARG A 238 -28.19 4.32 11.32
C ARG A 238 -26.85 4.22 12.06
N ILE A 239 -26.85 4.39 13.38
CA ILE A 239 -25.63 4.38 14.21
C ILE A 239 -24.88 3.03 14.19
N ASP A 240 -25.59 1.94 13.91
CA ASP A 240 -25.06 0.60 13.73
C ASP A 240 -24.59 0.31 12.28
N GLN A 241 -24.74 1.28 11.39
CA GLN A 241 -24.34 1.23 9.98
C GLN A 241 -23.33 2.35 9.69
N LEU A 242 -22.84 2.46 8.44
CA LEU A 242 -21.93 3.55 8.05
C LEU A 242 -22.62 4.92 8.14
N SER A 243 -21.84 5.96 8.44
CA SER A 243 -22.26 7.35 8.43
C SER A 243 -21.14 8.22 7.86
N HIS A 244 -21.39 8.85 6.71
CA HIS A 244 -20.44 9.73 6.04
C HIS A 244 -19.03 9.15 5.95
N PRO A 245 -18.84 7.93 5.41
CA PRO A 245 -17.51 7.36 5.29
C PRO A 245 -16.64 8.26 4.41
N THR A 246 -15.34 8.31 4.69
CA THR A 246 -14.40 9.17 3.95
C THR A 246 -13.39 8.36 3.16
N ASP A 247 -12.92 7.23 3.68
CA ASP A 247 -11.90 6.42 3.02
C ASP A 247 -12.15 4.91 3.17
N VAL A 248 -11.61 4.13 2.25
CA VAL A 248 -11.72 2.67 2.24
C VAL A 248 -10.44 2.05 1.70
N ILE A 249 -9.95 1.00 2.35
CA ILE A 249 -8.82 0.19 1.86
C ILE A 249 -9.15 -1.29 1.94
N VAL A 250 -8.47 -2.11 1.13
CA VAL A 250 -8.61 -3.57 1.16
C VAL A 250 -7.45 -4.19 1.95
N ASP A 251 -7.79 -4.95 2.99
CA ASP A 251 -6.86 -5.86 3.64
C ASP A 251 -6.85 -7.19 2.89
N GLN A 252 -5.88 -7.32 1.99
CA GLN A 252 -5.73 -8.50 1.13
C GLN A 252 -5.42 -9.78 1.93
N GLN A 253 -4.71 -9.65 3.07
CA GLN A 253 -4.33 -10.81 3.88
C GLN A 253 -5.53 -11.42 4.60
N ASN A 254 -6.43 -10.56 5.09
CA ASN A 254 -7.61 -10.99 5.83
C ASN A 254 -8.90 -11.02 4.99
N HIS A 255 -8.80 -10.81 3.67
CA HIS A 255 -9.93 -10.72 2.74
C HIS A 255 -11.06 -9.81 3.26
N SER A 256 -10.70 -8.63 3.76
CA SER A 256 -11.61 -7.68 4.40
C SER A 256 -11.42 -6.27 3.86
N ILE A 257 -12.39 -5.39 4.11
CA ILE A 257 -12.24 -3.96 3.85
C ILE A 257 -12.16 -3.21 5.18
N ILE A 258 -11.38 -2.14 5.20
CA ILE A 258 -11.25 -1.23 6.34
C ILE A 258 -11.77 0.13 5.90
N ILE A 259 -12.68 0.71 6.68
CA ILE A 259 -13.42 1.91 6.33
C ILE A 259 -13.23 2.97 7.41
N ALA A 260 -12.94 4.20 6.99
CA ALA A 260 -12.98 5.38 7.84
C ALA A 260 -14.43 5.87 7.89
N ASP A 261 -15.11 5.55 8.98
CA ASP A 261 -16.52 5.84 9.21
C ASP A 261 -16.63 7.15 10.00
N TYR A 262 -16.31 8.25 9.30
CA TYR A 262 -16.09 9.58 9.89
C TYR A 262 -17.28 10.07 10.71
N GLY A 263 -18.51 9.93 10.20
CA GLY A 263 -19.72 10.37 10.90
C GLY A 263 -19.98 9.61 12.20
N ASN A 264 -19.50 8.37 12.32
CA ASN A 264 -19.56 7.58 13.55
C ASN A 264 -18.27 7.63 14.38
N ARG A 265 -17.30 8.46 13.98
CA ARG A 265 -16.01 8.67 14.67
C ARG A 265 -15.24 7.38 14.94
N ARG A 266 -15.15 6.48 13.95
CA ARG A 266 -14.50 5.18 14.10
C ARG A 266 -13.83 4.70 12.82
N VAL A 267 -12.91 3.75 12.97
CA VAL A 267 -12.41 2.92 11.86
C VAL A 267 -12.92 1.50 12.05
N VAL A 268 -13.56 0.96 11.03
CA VAL A 268 -14.20 -0.37 11.09
C VAL A 268 -13.60 -1.30 10.05
N ARG A 269 -13.41 -2.57 10.44
CA ARG A 269 -13.09 -3.67 9.55
C ARG A 269 -14.35 -4.46 9.26
N TRP A 270 -14.53 -4.81 8.00
CA TRP A 270 -15.71 -5.54 7.55
C TRP A 270 -15.31 -6.69 6.63
N TRP A 271 -15.85 -7.87 6.91
CA TRP A 271 -15.64 -9.08 6.11
C TRP A 271 -16.93 -9.91 6.09
N ASN A 272 -17.33 -10.34 4.91
CA ASN A 272 -18.61 -11.03 4.71
C ASN A 272 -19.78 -10.20 5.29
N GLN A 273 -20.41 -10.69 6.38
CA GLN A 273 -21.46 -9.98 7.12
C GLN A 273 -21.01 -9.53 8.52
N ASN A 274 -19.77 -9.86 8.91
CA ASN A 274 -19.23 -9.58 10.25
C ASN A 274 -18.48 -8.25 10.26
N GLN A 275 -18.61 -7.51 11.37
CA GLN A 275 -17.91 -6.25 11.59
C GLN A 275 -17.09 -6.27 12.88
N GLN A 276 -16.00 -5.52 12.86
CA GLN A 276 -15.19 -5.23 14.03
C GLN A 276 -14.81 -3.75 14.01
N ILE A 277 -14.99 -3.07 15.14
CA ILE A 277 -14.45 -1.72 15.31
C ILE A 277 -12.97 -1.87 15.65
N LEU A 278 -12.10 -1.27 14.83
CA LEU A 278 -10.66 -1.28 15.04
C LEU A 278 -10.22 -0.11 15.93
N ILE A 279 -10.79 1.08 15.68
CA ILE A 279 -10.40 2.32 16.36
C ILE A 279 -11.67 3.10 16.71
N HIS A 280 -11.78 3.53 17.96
CA HIS A 280 -12.87 4.34 18.48
C HIS A 280 -12.46 5.82 18.63
N ASN A 281 -13.44 6.72 18.67
CA ASN A 281 -13.29 8.15 18.98
C ASN A 281 -12.23 8.85 18.12
N ILE A 282 -12.34 8.68 16.80
CA ILE A 282 -11.40 9.22 15.83
C ILE A 282 -12.12 9.91 14.66
N HIS A 283 -11.71 11.13 14.32
CA HIS A 283 -12.17 11.80 13.10
C HIS A 283 -11.23 11.47 11.94
N CYS A 284 -11.36 10.25 11.45
CA CYS A 284 -10.51 9.69 10.42
C CYS A 284 -10.86 10.24 9.03
N LEU A 285 -9.89 10.80 8.30
CA LEU A 285 -10.10 11.24 6.92
C LEU A 285 -9.37 10.40 5.87
N GLY A 286 -8.24 9.78 6.23
CA GLY A 286 -7.44 8.95 5.34
C GLY A 286 -6.94 7.68 6.04
N LEU A 287 -6.87 6.59 5.27
CA LEU A 287 -6.41 5.28 5.67
C LEU A 287 -5.36 4.76 4.69
N THR A 288 -4.35 4.07 5.21
CA THR A 288 -3.49 3.23 4.38
C THR A 288 -2.94 2.07 5.19
N MET A 289 -2.53 1.00 4.52
CA MET A 289 -1.92 -0.15 5.17
C MET A 289 -0.66 -0.56 4.43
N ASP A 290 0.44 -0.73 5.16
CA ASP A 290 1.70 -1.16 4.57
C ASP A 290 1.74 -2.68 4.34
N LYS A 291 2.75 -3.14 3.60
CA LYS A 291 2.97 -4.58 3.31
C LYS A 291 3.17 -5.45 4.56
N ASN A 292 3.50 -4.84 5.70
CA ASN A 292 3.74 -5.51 6.98
C ASN A 292 2.46 -5.56 7.86
N GLY A 293 1.33 -5.07 7.34
CA GLY A 293 0.04 -5.07 8.03
C GLY A 293 -0.11 -3.96 9.07
N PHE A 294 0.70 -2.91 9.04
CA PHE A 294 0.47 -1.73 9.87
C PHE A 294 -0.61 -0.86 9.22
N LEU A 295 -1.68 -0.61 9.96
CA LEU A 295 -2.74 0.34 9.58
C LEU A 295 -2.35 1.73 10.04
N TYR A 296 -2.29 2.68 9.11
CA TYR A 296 -2.04 4.09 9.38
C TYR A 296 -3.34 4.84 9.19
N VAL A 297 -3.62 5.82 10.06
CA VAL A 297 -4.82 6.64 10.00
C VAL A 297 -4.51 8.08 10.35
N SER A 298 -5.15 9.02 9.66
CA SER A 298 -5.07 10.45 9.99
C SER A 298 -6.23 10.85 10.90
N ASP A 299 -5.94 11.50 12.03
CA ASP A 299 -6.96 12.11 12.89
C ASP A 299 -6.98 13.62 12.64
N CYS A 300 -8.01 14.10 11.95
CA CYS A 300 -8.11 15.50 11.57
C CYS A 300 -8.50 16.42 12.75
N GLU A 301 -9.03 15.87 13.85
CA GLU A 301 -9.37 16.62 15.06
C GLU A 301 -8.13 16.78 15.95
N LYS A 302 -7.36 15.69 16.11
CA LYS A 302 -6.13 15.70 16.92
C LYS A 302 -4.91 16.22 16.16
N ASN A 303 -4.99 16.37 14.84
CA ASN A 303 -3.91 16.85 13.99
C ASN A 303 -2.67 15.95 14.05
N GLU A 304 -2.89 14.65 13.89
CA GLU A 304 -1.84 13.64 13.97
C GLU A 304 -2.13 12.47 13.02
N VAL A 305 -1.09 11.71 12.72
CA VAL A 305 -1.20 10.40 12.07
C VAL A 305 -0.67 9.36 13.03
N ARG A 306 -1.42 8.28 13.20
CA ARG A 306 -1.07 7.16 14.06
C ARG A 306 -1.01 5.88 13.24
N ARG A 307 -0.21 4.91 13.72
CA ARG A 307 -0.16 3.55 13.21
C ARG A 307 -0.59 2.54 14.27
N TRP A 308 -1.21 1.44 13.82
CA TRP A 308 -1.60 0.29 14.63
C TRP A 308 -1.16 -0.99 13.94
N LYS A 309 -0.93 -2.03 14.74
CA LYS A 309 -0.84 -3.41 14.27
C LYS A 309 -1.66 -4.33 15.16
N MET A 310 -2.26 -5.35 14.57
CA MET A 310 -2.92 -6.41 15.33
C MET A 310 -1.96 -7.01 16.37
N GLY A 311 -2.40 -7.05 17.64
CA GLY A 311 -1.61 -7.53 18.77
C GLY A 311 -0.74 -6.46 19.46
N GLU A 312 -0.66 -5.24 18.94
CA GLU A 312 -0.10 -4.09 19.68
C GLU A 312 -1.15 -3.45 20.62
N ASN A 313 -0.73 -2.53 21.49
CA ASN A 313 -1.64 -1.75 22.32
C ASN A 313 -2.66 -0.97 21.45
N ASN A 314 -3.90 -0.86 21.91
CA ASN A 314 -5.01 -0.26 21.16
C ASN A 314 -4.90 1.28 21.00
N GLU A 315 -3.98 1.96 21.67
CA GLU A 315 -3.82 3.42 21.59
C GLU A 315 -3.14 3.92 20.31
N GLY A 316 -2.44 3.04 19.59
CA GLY A 316 -1.69 3.40 18.39
C GLY A 316 -0.45 4.26 18.67
N ILE A 317 0.48 4.25 17.73
CA ILE A 317 1.75 4.97 17.83
C ILE A 317 1.71 6.19 16.90
N ILE A 318 1.96 7.38 17.44
CA ILE A 318 2.06 8.61 16.62
C ILE A 318 3.29 8.50 15.71
N VAL A 319 3.08 8.76 14.41
CA VAL A 319 4.12 8.69 13.38
C VAL A 319 4.27 9.99 12.58
N ALA A 320 3.31 10.91 12.67
CA ALA A 320 3.41 12.27 12.17
C ALA A 320 2.54 13.23 13.00
N GLY A 321 2.99 14.46 13.19
CA GLY A 321 2.28 15.44 14.03
C GLY A 321 2.33 15.07 15.52
N GLY A 322 1.19 15.22 16.21
CA GLY A 322 1.06 14.89 17.64
C GLY A 322 1.54 15.98 18.62
N ASN A 323 1.98 17.13 18.10
CA ASN A 323 2.42 18.29 18.90
C ASN A 323 1.40 19.44 18.85
N GLY A 324 0.12 19.09 18.72
CA GLY A 324 -0.98 20.04 18.56
C GLY A 324 -1.12 20.59 17.14
N LYS A 325 -2.15 21.42 16.95
CA LYS A 325 -2.42 22.12 15.70
C LYS A 325 -1.41 23.24 15.48
N GLY A 326 -0.77 23.27 14.31
CA GLY A 326 0.12 24.36 13.91
C GLY A 326 0.82 24.08 12.59
N ASP A 327 1.77 24.93 12.22
CA ASP A 327 2.49 24.92 10.94
C ASP A 327 3.98 24.59 11.07
N GLN A 328 4.46 24.30 12.29
CA GLN A 328 5.83 23.85 12.52
C GLN A 328 6.07 22.46 11.90
N LEU A 329 7.34 22.08 11.70
CA LEU A 329 7.70 20.82 11.04
C LEU A 329 7.31 19.57 11.83
N ASN A 330 7.00 19.70 13.12
CA ASN A 330 6.51 18.63 13.98
C ASN A 330 4.99 18.73 14.25
N GLN A 331 4.27 19.61 13.56
CA GLN A 331 2.85 19.87 13.71
C GLN A 331 2.09 19.65 12.39
N LEU A 332 0.79 19.41 12.51
CA LEU A 332 -0.15 19.31 11.39
C LEU A 332 -1.37 20.18 11.68
N ASN A 333 -2.19 20.40 10.65
CA ASN A 333 -3.44 21.16 10.74
C ASN A 333 -4.49 20.55 9.81
N ARG A 334 -5.41 19.78 10.39
CA ARG A 334 -6.42 18.94 9.71
C ARG A 334 -5.80 18.05 8.62
N PRO A 335 -4.91 17.10 8.97
CA PRO A 335 -4.38 16.14 8.02
C PRO A 335 -5.50 15.32 7.38
N THR A 336 -5.41 15.06 6.08
CA THR A 336 -6.41 14.30 5.29
C THR A 336 -5.87 12.95 4.84
N TYR A 337 -5.34 12.84 3.62
CA TYR A 337 -4.83 11.59 3.09
C TYR A 337 -3.40 11.31 3.53
N ILE A 338 -3.09 10.02 3.51
CA ILE A 338 -1.80 9.49 3.89
C ILE A 338 -1.33 8.49 2.83
N PHE A 339 -0.04 8.54 2.54
CA PHE A 339 0.66 7.52 1.76
C PHE A 339 1.85 7.03 2.59
N VAL A 340 2.17 5.74 2.50
CA VAL A 340 3.31 5.15 3.20
C VAL A 340 4.19 4.43 2.19
N ASP A 341 5.45 4.83 2.10
CA ASP A 341 6.42 4.18 1.22
C ASP A 341 6.98 2.87 1.82
N GLU A 342 7.80 2.16 1.04
CA GLU A 342 8.35 0.86 1.45
C GLU A 342 9.26 0.95 2.67
N GLU A 343 9.90 2.11 2.89
CA GLU A 343 10.72 2.43 4.05
C GLU A 343 9.91 2.88 5.27
N GLN A 344 8.57 2.84 5.18
CA GLN A 344 7.60 3.29 6.18
C GLN A 344 7.72 4.79 6.49
N SER A 345 8.12 5.59 5.52
CA SER A 345 7.95 7.04 5.58
C SER A 345 6.50 7.39 5.30
N VAL A 346 5.95 8.31 6.08
CA VAL A 346 4.56 8.73 6.01
C VAL A 346 4.48 10.08 5.32
N TYR A 347 3.74 10.14 4.21
CA TYR A 347 3.39 11.37 3.51
C TYR A 347 1.98 11.76 3.92
N VAL A 348 1.78 13.03 4.25
CA VAL A 348 0.53 13.53 4.80
C VAL A 348 0.12 14.80 4.05
N SER A 349 -1.10 14.80 3.52
CA SER A 349 -1.75 16.03 3.06
C SER A 349 -2.13 16.89 4.27
N ASP A 350 -1.34 17.92 4.54
CA ASP A 350 -1.53 18.86 5.65
C ASP A 350 -2.45 20.00 5.20
N ARG A 351 -3.73 19.65 5.05
CA ARG A 351 -4.74 20.40 4.28
C ARG A 351 -4.75 21.89 4.58
N ASN A 352 -4.88 22.27 5.85
CA ASN A 352 -5.04 23.69 6.21
C ASN A 352 -3.71 24.46 6.23
N ASN A 353 -2.57 23.76 6.17
CA ASN A 353 -1.26 24.39 6.01
C ASN A 353 -0.81 24.42 4.54
N HIS A 354 -1.65 23.97 3.60
CA HIS A 354 -1.40 24.10 2.16
C HIS A 354 -0.10 23.44 1.70
N ARG A 355 0.20 22.27 2.27
CA ARG A 355 1.44 21.54 2.03
C ARG A 355 1.25 20.04 2.12
N VAL A 356 2.21 19.30 1.58
CA VAL A 356 2.39 17.88 1.86
C VAL A 356 3.68 17.72 2.63
N MET A 357 3.60 16.95 3.71
CA MET A 357 4.72 16.69 4.62
C MET A 357 5.11 15.22 4.57
N LYS A 358 6.42 14.92 4.63
CA LYS A 358 6.97 13.56 4.76
C LYS A 358 7.66 13.40 6.11
N TRP A 359 7.30 12.38 6.87
CA TRP A 359 8.05 11.90 8.04
C TRP A 359 8.76 10.60 7.69
N LYS A 360 10.08 10.55 7.85
CA LYS A 360 10.81 9.28 7.83
C LYS A 360 10.44 8.47 9.08
N LYS A 361 10.50 7.15 9.01
CA LYS A 361 10.25 6.26 10.16
C LYS A 361 11.04 6.70 11.39
N GLY A 362 10.34 7.01 12.48
CA GLY A 362 10.94 7.42 13.76
C GLY A 362 11.41 8.87 13.84
N ALA A 363 11.21 9.68 12.78
CA ALA A 363 11.54 11.10 12.81
C ALA A 363 10.62 11.88 13.76
N LYS A 364 11.18 12.88 14.46
CA LYS A 364 10.42 13.77 15.36
C LYS A 364 9.76 14.93 14.62
N GLU A 365 10.28 15.27 13.45
CA GLU A 365 9.80 16.32 12.57
C GLU A 365 9.77 15.82 11.12
N GLY A 366 8.91 16.42 10.32
CA GLY A 366 8.75 16.12 8.91
C GLY A 366 9.50 17.11 8.04
N ILE A 367 9.48 16.86 6.75
CA ILE A 367 9.97 17.77 5.72
C ILE A 367 8.84 18.13 4.77
N VAL A 368 8.79 19.38 4.32
CA VAL A 368 7.87 19.78 3.26
C VAL A 368 8.35 19.17 1.95
N VAL A 369 7.48 18.44 1.27
CA VAL A 369 7.81 17.76 0.00
C VAL A 369 6.96 18.21 -1.18
N ALA A 370 5.89 18.96 -0.93
CA ALA A 370 5.15 19.71 -1.94
C ALA A 370 4.40 20.89 -1.31
N GLY A 371 4.28 21.99 -2.04
CA GLY A 371 3.66 23.23 -1.55
C GLY A 371 4.45 23.88 -0.40
N GLY A 372 3.75 24.42 0.60
CA GLY A 372 4.37 25.07 1.76
C GLY A 372 4.71 26.55 1.57
N ASN A 373 4.55 27.10 0.36
CA ASN A 373 4.77 28.51 0.06
C ASN A 373 3.49 29.35 0.18
N HIS A 374 2.75 29.15 1.27
CA HIS A 374 1.41 29.69 1.52
C HIS A 374 0.31 29.14 0.59
N ASN A 375 -0.93 29.51 0.90
CA ASN A 375 -2.08 29.22 0.05
C ASN A 375 -1.97 29.99 -1.27
N GLY A 376 -2.10 29.30 -2.40
CA GLY A 376 -2.16 29.94 -3.71
C GLY A 376 -2.22 28.95 -4.85
N LYS A 377 -2.06 29.47 -6.08
CA LYS A 377 -2.22 28.71 -7.34
C LYS A 377 -0.94 28.60 -8.16
N ASN A 378 0.16 29.20 -7.70
CA ASN A 378 1.45 29.08 -8.38
C ASN A 378 1.94 27.62 -8.35
N LEU A 379 2.95 27.31 -9.16
CA LEU A 379 3.48 25.95 -9.29
C LEU A 379 4.19 25.45 -8.03
N ASN A 380 4.65 26.36 -7.16
CA ASN A 380 5.22 26.06 -5.85
C ASN A 380 4.20 26.15 -4.70
N GLN A 381 2.91 26.30 -5.00
CA GLN A 381 1.83 26.51 -4.04
C GLN A 381 0.72 25.45 -4.17
N LEU A 382 0.00 25.24 -3.07
CA LEU A 382 -1.18 24.40 -3.01
C LEU A 382 -2.33 25.15 -2.35
N SER A 383 -3.56 24.69 -2.56
CA SER A 383 -4.75 25.19 -1.90
C SER A 383 -5.61 24.03 -1.37
N SER A 384 -5.51 23.77 -0.06
CA SER A 384 -6.19 22.66 0.62
C SER A 384 -5.96 21.30 -0.08
N PRO A 385 -4.72 20.79 -0.13
CA PRO A 385 -4.45 19.49 -0.71
C PRO A 385 -5.28 18.42 0.00
N GLN A 386 -5.94 17.57 -0.79
CA GLN A 386 -6.86 16.56 -0.29
C GLN A 386 -6.19 15.19 -0.29
N GLY A 387 -5.80 14.69 -1.46
CA GLY A 387 -5.15 13.39 -1.69
C GLY A 387 -3.65 13.49 -1.95
N VAL A 388 -2.91 12.45 -1.56
CA VAL A 388 -1.48 12.27 -1.89
C VAL A 388 -1.20 10.80 -2.21
N ILE A 389 -0.49 10.56 -3.31
CA ILE A 389 0.11 9.25 -3.65
C ILE A 389 1.53 9.45 -4.15
N VAL A 390 2.38 8.44 -3.99
CA VAL A 390 3.76 8.46 -4.49
C VAL A 390 3.96 7.25 -5.40
N ASP A 391 4.63 7.44 -6.53
CA ASP A 391 4.96 6.33 -7.42
C ASP A 391 6.30 5.66 -7.06
N ASP A 392 6.62 4.56 -7.74
CA ASP A 392 7.85 3.79 -7.51
C ASP A 392 9.14 4.57 -7.84
N LEU A 393 9.03 5.73 -8.51
CA LEU A 393 10.14 6.64 -8.79
C LEU A 393 10.25 7.77 -7.75
N GLY A 394 9.45 7.72 -6.68
CA GLY A 394 9.40 8.73 -5.63
C GLY A 394 8.72 10.03 -6.05
N GLN A 395 7.98 10.05 -7.17
CA GLN A 395 7.25 11.23 -7.62
C GLN A 395 5.97 11.39 -6.80
N ILE A 396 5.73 12.59 -6.29
CA ILE A 396 4.64 12.88 -5.37
C ILE A 396 3.50 13.51 -6.15
N TYR A 397 2.34 12.88 -6.14
CA TYR A 397 1.14 13.37 -6.79
C TYR A 397 0.15 13.86 -5.75
N VAL A 398 -0.32 15.09 -5.93
CA VAL A 398 -1.15 15.80 -4.96
C VAL A 398 -2.43 16.25 -5.62
N ALA A 399 -3.57 15.87 -5.05
CA ALA A 399 -4.86 16.44 -5.43
C ALA A 399 -5.01 17.81 -4.76
N ASP A 400 -4.74 18.85 -5.54
CA ASP A 400 -4.82 20.24 -5.12
C ASP A 400 -6.28 20.71 -5.22
N GLY A 401 -7.06 20.35 -4.19
CA GLY A 401 -8.52 20.32 -4.23
C GLY A 401 -9.17 21.65 -4.61
N VAL A 402 -8.78 22.76 -3.97
CA VAL A 402 -9.38 24.07 -4.24
C VAL A 402 -8.90 24.67 -5.55
N ASN A 403 -7.69 24.30 -6.02
CA ASN A 403 -7.20 24.71 -7.34
C ASN A 403 -7.65 23.79 -8.49
N HIS A 404 -8.45 22.76 -8.19
CA HIS A 404 -9.08 21.90 -9.20
C HIS A 404 -8.08 21.23 -10.16
N ARG A 405 -6.96 20.76 -9.62
CA ARG A 405 -5.85 20.18 -10.37
C ARG A 405 -5.18 19.05 -9.62
N VAL A 406 -4.47 18.20 -10.35
CA VAL A 406 -3.50 17.27 -9.77
C VAL A 406 -2.12 17.76 -10.17
N MET A 407 -1.25 17.88 -9.18
CA MET A 407 0.13 18.32 -9.33
C MET A 407 1.09 17.17 -9.08
N ARG A 408 2.24 17.17 -9.76
CA ARG A 408 3.37 16.28 -9.48
C ARG A 408 4.56 17.08 -8.97
N TRP A 409 5.18 16.64 -7.89
CA TRP A 409 6.49 17.09 -7.45
C TRP A 409 7.52 15.96 -7.59
N CYS A 410 8.67 16.29 -8.17
CA CYS A 410 9.83 15.41 -8.17
C CYS A 410 10.64 15.64 -6.89
N GLU A 411 11.29 14.60 -6.37
CA GLU A 411 12.18 14.71 -5.20
C GLU A 411 13.18 15.87 -5.38
N GLY A 412 13.21 16.80 -4.41
CA GLY A 412 14.12 17.95 -4.39
C GLY A 412 13.74 19.13 -5.31
N LYS A 413 12.56 19.12 -5.95
CA LYS A 413 12.06 20.27 -6.71
C LYS A 413 11.26 21.24 -5.84
N GLU A 414 11.48 22.53 -6.06
CA GLU A 414 10.76 23.61 -5.36
C GLU A 414 9.35 23.84 -5.95
N GLU A 415 9.18 23.56 -7.24
CA GLU A 415 7.91 23.70 -7.96
C GLU A 415 7.41 22.34 -8.47
N GLY A 416 6.10 22.21 -8.53
CA GLY A 416 5.42 21.07 -9.12
C GLY A 416 4.97 21.36 -10.55
N GLU A 417 4.47 20.33 -11.20
CA GLU A 417 3.93 20.39 -12.55
C GLU A 417 2.47 19.96 -12.54
N ILE A 418 1.61 20.69 -13.25
CA ILE A 418 0.21 20.28 -13.44
C ILE A 418 0.22 19.04 -14.35
N VAL A 419 -0.31 17.92 -13.86
CA VAL A 419 -0.41 16.69 -14.66
C VAL A 419 -1.78 16.51 -15.29
N VAL A 420 -2.85 16.89 -14.58
CA VAL A 420 -4.24 16.93 -15.07
C VAL A 420 -5.04 18.03 -14.36
N GLY A 421 -6.06 18.58 -15.02
CA GLY A 421 -6.90 19.66 -14.49
C GLY A 421 -6.24 21.05 -14.57
N GLY A 422 -6.84 22.05 -13.91
CA GLY A 422 -6.29 23.42 -13.80
C GLY A 422 -6.27 24.31 -15.05
N ASN A 423 -6.49 23.77 -16.27
CA ASN A 423 -6.15 24.46 -17.53
C ASN A 423 -7.33 24.73 -18.49
N GLY A 424 -8.58 24.66 -18.04
CA GLY A 424 -9.76 25.08 -18.84
C GLY A 424 -10.11 24.20 -20.05
N GLU A 425 -9.18 23.41 -20.60
CA GLU A 425 -9.44 22.42 -21.66
C GLU A 425 -9.55 20.99 -21.11
N GLY A 426 -10.56 20.24 -21.57
CA GLY A 426 -10.87 18.88 -21.14
C GLY A 426 -11.89 18.77 -20.01
N ASN A 427 -12.20 17.54 -19.60
CA ASN A 427 -13.10 17.23 -18.48
C ASN A 427 -12.55 17.84 -17.18
N GLN A 428 -13.11 18.98 -16.76
CA GLN A 428 -12.61 19.78 -15.65
C GLN A 428 -12.75 19.02 -14.32
N LEU A 429 -11.62 18.80 -13.65
CA LEU A 429 -11.63 18.40 -12.25
C LEU A 429 -12.31 19.49 -11.42
N ASN A 430 -13.05 19.10 -10.39
CA ASN A 430 -13.77 20.00 -9.50
C ASN A 430 -13.70 19.44 -8.08
N GLY A 431 -12.84 20.02 -7.26
CA GLY A 431 -12.52 19.50 -5.93
C GLY A 431 -11.92 18.08 -5.96
N PRO A 432 -10.81 17.80 -6.68
CA PRO A 432 -10.22 16.48 -6.67
C PRO A 432 -9.82 16.07 -5.24
N SER A 433 -10.06 14.80 -4.90
CA SER A 433 -9.78 14.25 -3.57
C SER A 433 -8.91 13.00 -3.63
N GLY A 434 -9.49 11.81 -3.55
CA GLY A 434 -8.75 10.55 -3.65
C GLY A 434 -8.04 10.38 -5.00
N LEU A 435 -6.84 9.81 -4.95
CA LEU A 435 -6.01 9.48 -6.11
C LEU A 435 -5.60 8.01 -6.04
N SER A 436 -5.51 7.33 -7.19
CA SER A 436 -4.92 6.00 -7.27
C SER A 436 -4.34 5.73 -8.66
N PHE A 437 -3.33 4.87 -8.73
CA PHE A 437 -2.87 4.28 -9.99
C PHE A 437 -3.48 2.89 -10.18
N ASP A 438 -3.69 2.49 -11.44
CA ASP A 438 -3.77 1.07 -11.79
C ASP A 438 -2.40 0.51 -12.17
N ASP A 439 -2.32 -0.80 -12.39
CA ASP A 439 -1.07 -1.51 -12.71
C ASP A 439 -0.47 -1.08 -14.06
N GLU A 440 -1.26 -0.44 -14.94
CA GLU A 440 -0.80 0.13 -16.21
C GLU A 440 -0.24 1.57 -16.03
N GLY A 441 -0.42 2.16 -14.85
CA GLY A 441 -0.02 3.53 -14.55
C GLY A 441 -1.04 4.61 -14.95
N ASN A 442 -2.27 4.22 -15.30
CA ASN A 442 -3.36 5.18 -15.50
C ASN A 442 -3.73 5.82 -14.15
N LEU A 443 -4.07 7.11 -14.17
CA LEU A 443 -4.41 7.86 -12.97
C LEU A 443 -5.93 7.92 -12.80
N TYR A 444 -6.41 7.49 -11.64
CA TYR A 444 -7.81 7.63 -11.22
C TYR A 444 -7.92 8.77 -10.23
N VAL A 445 -8.83 9.69 -10.51
CA VAL A 445 -9.08 10.88 -9.70
C VAL A 445 -10.53 10.92 -9.28
N VAL A 446 -10.78 11.03 -7.98
CA VAL A 446 -12.12 11.31 -7.46
C VAL A 446 -12.44 12.77 -7.69
N ASN A 447 -13.31 13.06 -8.64
CA ASN A 447 -13.82 14.39 -8.95
C ASN A 447 -15.04 14.67 -8.06
N CYS A 448 -14.75 15.02 -6.80
CA CYS A 448 -15.71 15.03 -5.68
C CYS A 448 -16.95 15.89 -5.96
N TRP A 449 -16.75 17.12 -6.41
CA TRP A 449 -17.85 18.08 -6.60
C TRP A 449 -18.60 17.87 -7.92
N ASN A 450 -18.02 17.12 -8.86
CA ASN A 450 -18.75 16.62 -10.03
C ASN A 450 -19.32 15.21 -9.83
N HIS A 451 -19.23 14.66 -8.61
CA HIS A 451 -19.86 13.39 -8.23
C HIS A 451 -19.48 12.19 -9.09
N ARG A 452 -18.22 12.14 -9.54
CA ARG A 452 -17.73 11.12 -10.46
C ARG A 452 -16.28 10.73 -10.20
N VAL A 453 -15.84 9.64 -10.82
CA VAL A 453 -14.44 9.24 -10.86
C VAL A 453 -13.95 9.23 -12.30
N GLU A 454 -12.79 9.83 -12.50
CA GLU A 454 -12.19 10.02 -13.82
C GLU A 454 -10.90 9.25 -13.94
N LYS A 455 -10.78 8.45 -15.00
CA LYS A 455 -9.54 7.77 -15.41
C LYS A 455 -8.85 8.61 -16.48
N PHE A 456 -7.59 8.92 -16.26
CA PHE A 456 -6.71 9.53 -17.22
C PHE A 456 -5.73 8.46 -17.71
N GLU A 457 -5.69 8.24 -19.03
CA GLU A 457 -4.84 7.22 -19.65
C GLU A 457 -3.41 7.72 -19.79
N ILE A 458 -2.44 6.87 -19.46
CA ILE A 458 -1.02 7.20 -19.54
C ILE A 458 -0.58 7.34 -21.02
N ILE A 459 0.26 8.33 -21.30
CA ILE A 459 0.93 8.56 -22.58
C ILE A 459 2.40 8.27 -22.33
N LEU A 460 2.87 7.11 -22.80
CA LEU A 460 4.23 6.62 -22.52
C LEU A 460 5.34 7.38 -23.25
#